data_AF-A0A5A5TCX5-F1
#
_entry.id   AF-A0A5A5TCX5-F1
#
_cell.length_a   1.000
_cell.length_b   1.000
_cell.length_c   1.000
_cell.angle_alpha   90.00
_cell.angle_beta   90.00
_cell.angle_gamma   90.00
#
_symmetry.space_group_name_H-M   'P 1'
#
loop_
_entity.id
_entity.type
_entity.pdbx_description
1 polymer ?
#
loop_
_entity_poly.entity_id
_entity_poly.type
_entity_poly.pdbx_seq_one_letter_code
_entity_poly.pdbx_strand_id
1 'polypeptide(L)'
;MTIDCSIEEPCEATSLTHGFEAERRGRPLRLGSALFERLKATGLPVECGSGGLTKYNRTIRELPKAHWIDAACVAKSTPDALDIKKVKPLLIKATGHGRRKMCVTDTYGFPKQHKERKGSYLGYRTGDVVKAITPKGTFQGRIAIRHRPSFRVGKVDIHPKYMHRLHRRDGYEYSRERSA
;
A
#
# COMPACT_ATOMS: atom_id res chain seq x y z
N MET A 1 31.99 -56.17 2.16
CA MET A 1 31.36 -55.65 3.39
C MET A 1 30.86 -54.26 3.08
N THR A 2 29.68 -54.21 2.45
CA THR A 2 29.01 -53.02 1.96
C THR A 2 27.84 -52.77 2.90
N ILE A 3 27.83 -51.60 3.54
CA ILE A 3 26.72 -51.14 4.37
C ILE A 3 25.73 -50.50 3.40
N ASP A 4 24.66 -51.22 3.10
CA ASP A 4 23.49 -50.66 2.43
C ASP A 4 22.73 -49.81 3.44
N CYS A 5 22.82 -48.50 3.25
CA CYS A 5 22.02 -47.51 3.96
C CYS A 5 20.72 -47.35 3.17
N SER A 6 19.70 -48.12 3.52
CA SER A 6 18.35 -47.95 2.99
C SER A 6 17.83 -46.57 3.39
N ILE A 7 17.74 -45.68 2.42
CA ILE A 7 17.06 -44.39 2.52
C ILE A 7 15.58 -44.70 2.67
N GLU A 8 15.07 -44.61 3.90
CA GLU A 8 13.63 -44.55 4.14
C GLU A 8 13.09 -43.28 3.49
N GLU A 9 12.09 -43.45 2.64
CA GLU A 9 11.32 -42.37 2.03
C GLU A 9 10.74 -41.46 3.13
N PRO A 10 10.91 -40.13 3.05
CA PRO A 10 10.26 -39.25 3.99
C PRO A 10 8.75 -39.25 3.73
N CYS A 11 8.03 -39.91 4.64
CA CYS A 11 6.64 -39.69 5.05
C CYS A 11 5.94 -38.59 4.25
N GLU A 12 5.12 -38.99 3.28
CA GLU A 12 4.15 -38.12 2.64
C GLU A 12 3.24 -37.50 3.71
N ALA A 13 3.50 -36.23 4.05
CA ALA A 13 2.58 -35.40 4.80
C ALA A 13 1.41 -35.01 3.89
N THR A 14 0.56 -35.98 3.58
CA THR A 14 -0.76 -35.77 3.00
C THR A 14 -1.64 -35.09 4.06
N SER A 15 -2.19 -33.93 3.69
CA SER A 15 -3.31 -33.23 4.35
C SER A 15 -3.06 -32.46 5.66
N LEU A 16 -2.55 -31.22 5.54
CA LEU A 16 -2.86 -30.15 6.51
C LEU A 16 -4.23 -29.51 6.18
N THR A 17 -5.30 -30.30 6.15
CA THR A 17 -6.69 -29.84 5.90
C THR A 17 -7.61 -29.96 7.11
N HIS A 18 -7.10 -30.22 8.30
CA HIS A 18 -7.90 -30.10 9.51
C HIS A 18 -7.48 -28.85 10.27
N GLY A 19 -8.40 -27.88 10.29
CA GLY A 19 -8.29 -26.70 11.11
C GLY A 19 -8.03 -27.09 12.56
N PHE A 20 -7.11 -26.37 13.20
CA PHE A 20 -6.99 -26.36 14.65
C PHE A 20 -8.32 -25.81 15.22
N GLU A 21 -9.29 -26.67 15.51
CA GLU A 21 -10.41 -26.32 16.37
C GLU A 21 -9.91 -26.42 17.81
N ALA A 22 -9.28 -25.35 18.32
CA ALA A 22 -9.09 -25.25 19.76
C ALA A 22 -10.45 -24.92 20.37
N GLU A 23 -10.87 -25.69 21.36
CA GLU A 23 -12.13 -25.48 22.05
C GLU A 23 -11.85 -24.89 23.43
N ARG A 24 -12.58 -23.83 23.83
CA ARG A 24 -12.55 -23.32 25.22
C ARG A 24 -13.96 -23.25 25.75
N ARG A 25 -14.27 -24.07 26.77
CA ARG A 25 -15.60 -24.17 27.41
C ARG A 25 -16.73 -24.49 26.41
N GLY A 26 -16.55 -25.54 25.60
CA GLY A 26 -17.60 -26.02 24.68
C GLY A 26 -17.93 -25.05 23.53
N ARG A 27 -17.01 -24.13 23.20
CA ARG A 27 -17.14 -23.24 22.06
C ARG A 27 -15.90 -23.39 21.17
N PRO A 28 -16.08 -23.66 19.86
CA PRO A 28 -14.97 -23.69 18.93
C PRO A 28 -14.35 -22.29 18.85
N LEU A 29 -13.08 -22.18 19.21
CA LEU A 29 -12.31 -20.96 18.99
C LEU A 29 -12.08 -20.87 17.48
N ARG A 30 -12.63 -19.83 16.84
CA ARG A 30 -12.23 -19.45 15.49
C ARG A 30 -10.76 -19.02 15.52
N LEU A 31 -9.86 -19.98 15.38
CA LEU A 31 -8.41 -19.78 15.32
C LEU A 31 -7.94 -19.29 13.94
N GLY A 32 -8.86 -19.18 12.98
CA GLY A 32 -8.58 -18.66 11.64
C GLY A 32 -8.57 -17.14 11.57
N SER A 33 -7.65 -16.59 10.79
CA SER A 33 -7.70 -15.19 10.36
C SER A 33 -8.98 -14.96 9.54
N ALA A 34 -9.82 -14.01 9.93
CA ALA A 34 -11.04 -13.67 9.19
C ALA A 34 -10.77 -13.28 7.72
N LEU A 35 -9.55 -12.78 7.44
CA LEU A 35 -9.09 -12.52 6.08
C LEU A 35 -8.89 -13.81 5.29
N PHE A 36 -8.23 -14.81 5.91
CA PHE A 36 -7.95 -16.09 5.27
C PHE A 36 -9.23 -16.83 4.90
N GLU A 37 -10.20 -16.88 5.81
CA GLU A 37 -11.50 -17.52 5.53
C GLU A 37 -12.24 -16.83 4.39
N ARG A 38 -12.21 -15.50 4.34
CA ARG A 38 -12.82 -14.73 3.24
C ARG A 38 -12.11 -14.95 1.91
N LEU A 39 -10.78 -15.09 1.92
CA LEU A 39 -10.01 -15.39 0.70
C LEU A 39 -10.29 -16.81 0.21
N LYS A 40 -10.36 -17.79 1.11
CA LYS A 40 -10.75 -19.17 0.76
C LYS A 40 -12.13 -19.25 0.13
N ALA A 41 -13.09 -18.46 0.62
CA ALA A 41 -14.44 -18.40 0.07
C ALA A 41 -14.49 -17.94 -1.40
N THR A 42 -13.41 -17.33 -1.94
CA THR A 42 -13.34 -16.96 -3.36
C THR A 42 -13.12 -18.16 -4.29
N GLY A 43 -12.76 -19.33 -3.77
CA GLY A 43 -12.44 -20.53 -4.56
C GLY A 43 -11.09 -20.48 -5.27
N LEU A 44 -10.31 -19.42 -5.09
CA LEU A 44 -8.94 -19.31 -5.60
C LEU A 44 -7.95 -20.05 -4.70
N PRO A 45 -6.82 -20.55 -5.24
CA PRO A 45 -5.77 -21.13 -4.42
C PRO A 45 -5.18 -20.06 -3.48
N VAL A 46 -5.25 -20.31 -2.17
CA VAL A 46 -4.72 -19.42 -1.14
C VAL A 46 -3.66 -20.16 -0.33
N GLU A 47 -2.43 -19.64 -0.35
CA GLU A 47 -1.33 -20.16 0.47
C GLU A 47 -1.04 -19.22 1.64
N CYS A 48 -0.64 -19.80 2.76
CA CYS A 48 -0.13 -19.09 3.93
C CYS A 48 1.31 -19.52 4.20
N GLY A 49 2.13 -18.59 4.66
CA GLY A 49 3.50 -18.85 5.08
C GLY A 49 3.77 -18.32 6.49
N SER A 50 4.75 -18.92 7.15
CA SER A 50 5.26 -18.38 8.42
C SER A 50 6.27 -17.26 8.16
N GLY A 51 6.47 -16.37 9.13
CA GLY A 51 7.52 -15.34 9.02
C GLY A 51 8.94 -15.93 8.90
N GLY A 52 9.15 -17.13 9.45
CA GLY A 52 10.40 -17.89 9.28
C GLY A 52 10.60 -18.34 7.83
N LEU A 53 9.54 -18.84 7.18
CA LEU A 53 9.57 -19.22 5.76
C LEU A 53 9.86 -18.02 4.87
N THR A 54 9.24 -16.86 5.14
CA THR A 54 9.53 -15.62 4.42
C THR A 54 11.01 -15.22 4.51
N LYS A 55 11.58 -15.30 5.72
CA LYS A 55 13.00 -15.02 5.94
C LYS A 55 13.88 -16.00 5.17
N TYR A 56 13.59 -17.30 5.25
CA TYR A 56 14.31 -18.36 4.55
C TYR A 56 14.31 -18.14 3.02
N ASN A 57 13.13 -17.93 2.44
CA ASN A 57 12.97 -17.71 1.01
C ASN A 57 13.74 -16.48 0.52
N ARG A 58 13.73 -15.40 1.32
CA ARG A 58 14.47 -14.17 1.04
C ARG A 58 15.98 -14.38 1.11
N THR A 59 16.47 -15.12 2.10
CA THR A 59 17.90 -15.38 2.31
C THR A 59 18.48 -16.27 1.22
N ILE A 60 17.80 -17.34 0.81
CA ILE A 60 18.26 -18.22 -0.27
C ILE A 60 18.41 -17.48 -1.60
N ARG A 61 17.56 -16.48 -1.84
CA ARG A 61 17.57 -15.66 -3.06
C ARG A 61 18.44 -14.41 -2.95
N GLU A 62 19.16 -14.26 -1.83
CA GLU A 62 20.05 -13.12 -1.56
C GLU A 62 19.36 -11.75 -1.69
N LEU A 63 18.06 -11.68 -1.36
CA LEU A 63 17.27 -10.46 -1.54
C LEU A 63 17.35 -9.53 -0.31
N PRO A 64 17.44 -8.20 -0.51
CA PRO A 64 17.45 -7.25 0.59
C PRO A 64 16.10 -7.25 1.33
N LYS A 65 16.12 -6.81 2.60
CA LYS A 65 14.89 -6.71 3.39
C LYS A 65 14.08 -5.49 2.93
N ALA A 66 12.89 -5.73 2.39
CA ALA A 66 11.90 -4.69 2.13
C ALA A 66 10.49 -5.30 2.24
N HIS A 67 9.51 -4.55 2.72
CA HIS A 67 8.15 -5.05 2.93
C HIS A 67 7.52 -5.67 1.66
N TRP A 68 7.78 -5.08 0.49
CA TRP A 68 7.25 -5.59 -0.77
C TRP A 68 8.01 -6.85 -1.26
N ILE A 69 9.28 -7.01 -0.90
CA ILE A 69 10.07 -8.21 -1.17
C ILE A 69 9.61 -9.35 -0.26
N ASP A 70 9.41 -9.05 1.03
CA ASP A 70 8.87 -10.02 1.99
C ASP A 70 7.51 -10.55 1.52
N ALA A 71 6.65 -9.69 0.95
CA ALA A 71 5.37 -10.09 0.36
C ALA A 71 5.50 -11.04 -0.84
N ALA A 72 6.58 -10.94 -1.62
CA ALA A 72 6.85 -11.87 -2.73
C ALA A 72 7.41 -13.23 -2.26
N CYS A 73 7.98 -13.29 -1.05
CA CYS A 73 8.66 -14.46 -0.50
C CYS A 73 7.80 -15.25 0.52
N VAL A 74 6.49 -14.99 0.62
CA VAL A 74 5.66 -15.50 1.72
C VAL A 74 5.51 -17.03 1.70
N ALA A 75 5.24 -17.61 0.54
CA ALA A 75 4.69 -18.96 0.45
C ALA A 75 5.64 -19.96 -0.24
N LYS A 76 5.25 -21.24 -0.28
CA LYS A 76 6.04 -22.30 -0.93
C LYS A 76 6.05 -22.13 -2.44
N SER A 77 5.01 -21.52 -3.01
CA SER A 77 4.93 -21.17 -4.44
C SER A 77 5.96 -20.12 -4.90
N THR A 78 6.87 -19.66 -4.04
CA THR A 78 7.90 -18.69 -4.41
C THR A 78 8.89 -19.37 -5.39
N PRO A 79 9.08 -18.85 -6.62
CA PRO A 79 9.96 -19.46 -7.62
C PRO A 79 11.42 -19.38 -7.20
N ASP A 80 12.28 -20.28 -7.66
CA ASP A 80 13.70 -20.33 -7.26
C ASP A 80 14.46 -19.03 -7.56
N ALA A 81 14.13 -18.37 -8.67
CA ALA A 81 14.66 -17.07 -9.06
C ALA A 81 13.56 -15.99 -9.09
N LEU A 82 13.86 -14.80 -8.55
CA LEU A 82 12.97 -13.64 -8.59
C LEU A 82 13.73 -12.42 -9.15
N ASP A 83 13.38 -11.97 -10.36
CA ASP A 83 13.98 -10.76 -10.94
C ASP A 83 13.28 -9.50 -10.43
N ILE A 84 13.99 -8.76 -9.57
CA ILE A 84 13.50 -7.51 -8.97
C ILE A 84 14.10 -6.24 -9.61
N LYS A 85 14.99 -6.37 -10.62
CA LYS A 85 15.81 -5.24 -11.11
C LYS A 85 15.00 -4.09 -11.72
N LYS A 86 13.84 -4.39 -12.30
CA LYS A 86 12.96 -3.39 -12.97
C LYS A 86 11.75 -3.00 -12.13
N VAL A 87 11.64 -3.50 -10.90
CA VAL A 87 10.50 -3.21 -10.03
C VAL A 87 10.72 -1.85 -9.37
N LYS A 88 9.80 -0.91 -9.62
CA LYS A 88 9.77 0.40 -8.96
C LYS A 88 8.53 0.46 -8.08
N PRO A 89 8.66 0.27 -6.75
CA PRO A 89 7.51 0.25 -5.88
C PRO A 89 6.80 1.62 -5.88
N LEU A 90 5.47 1.56 -5.82
CA LEU A 90 4.66 2.75 -5.53
C LEU A 90 4.67 2.96 -4.01
N LEU A 91 5.32 4.04 -3.58
CA LEU A 91 5.36 4.44 -2.19
C LEU A 91 4.05 5.14 -1.85
N ILE A 92 3.34 4.58 -0.87
CA ILE A 92 2.07 5.10 -0.38
C ILE A 92 2.27 5.56 1.05
N LYS A 93 2.09 6.85 1.31
CA LYS A 93 2.19 7.44 2.64
C LYS A 93 0.84 7.92 3.12
N ALA A 94 0.42 7.51 4.31
CA ALA A 94 -0.77 8.06 4.95
C ALA A 94 -0.51 9.53 5.35
N THR A 95 -1.26 10.47 4.76
CA THR A 95 -1.18 11.92 5.04
C THR A 95 -2.45 12.48 5.66
N GLY A 96 -3.54 11.71 5.66
CA GLY A 96 -4.80 12.03 6.33
C GLY A 96 -5.71 13.02 5.58
N HIS A 97 -6.89 13.26 6.17
CA HIS A 97 -7.97 14.08 5.59
C HIS A 97 -7.93 15.56 5.99
N GLY A 98 -6.77 16.06 6.42
CA GLY A 98 -6.48 17.49 6.57
C GLY A 98 -6.53 17.92 8.04
N ARG A 99 -6.39 19.21 8.30
CA ARG A 99 -6.37 19.75 9.66
C ARG A 99 -7.70 20.42 9.98
N ARG A 100 -8.26 20.13 11.16
CA ARG A 100 -9.44 20.84 11.71
C ARG A 100 -9.11 22.26 12.21
N LYS A 101 -7.84 22.66 12.22
CA LYS A 101 -7.39 24.00 12.61
C LYS A 101 -7.83 25.04 11.57
N MET A 102 -8.87 25.81 11.93
CA MET A 102 -9.53 26.82 11.08
C MET A 102 -8.86 28.20 11.11
N CYS A 103 -8.03 28.48 12.13
CA CYS A 103 -7.24 29.71 12.19
C CYS A 103 -5.75 29.36 12.11
N VAL A 104 -5.02 30.04 11.24
CA VAL A 104 -3.56 30.07 11.28
C VAL A 104 -3.17 31.06 12.36
N THR A 105 -2.47 30.59 13.38
CA THR A 105 -1.96 31.41 14.48
C THR A 105 -0.52 31.81 14.21
N ASP A 106 -0.05 32.89 14.82
CA ASP A 106 1.37 33.19 14.90
C ASP A 106 2.11 32.26 15.88
N THR A 107 3.39 32.51 16.10
CA THR A 107 4.24 31.77 17.04
C THR A 107 3.76 31.88 18.49
N TYR A 108 3.07 32.97 18.83
CA TYR A 108 2.55 33.26 20.19
C TYR A 108 1.11 32.77 20.40
N GLY A 109 0.44 32.27 19.35
CA GLY A 109 -0.93 31.75 19.42
C GLY A 109 -2.02 32.74 18.99
N PHE A 110 -1.68 33.97 18.63
CA PHE A 110 -2.65 34.97 18.17
C PHE A 110 -3.16 34.65 16.76
N PRO A 111 -4.46 34.90 16.46
CA PRO A 111 -5.05 34.60 15.17
C PRO A 111 -4.50 35.53 14.08
N LYS A 112 -3.94 34.95 13.01
CA LYS A 112 -3.38 35.69 11.86
C LYS A 112 -4.24 35.58 10.61
N GLN A 113 -4.76 34.39 10.32
CA GLN A 113 -5.56 34.16 9.12
C GLN A 113 -6.64 33.11 9.37
N HIS A 114 -7.88 33.43 9.04
CA HIS A 114 -8.97 32.47 9.06
C HIS A 114 -9.09 31.74 7.72
N LYS A 115 -9.26 30.42 7.79
CA LYS A 115 -9.55 29.59 6.63
C LYS A 115 -11.05 29.54 6.42
N GLU A 116 -11.46 29.49 5.16
CA GLU A 116 -12.87 29.26 4.85
C GLU A 116 -13.28 27.83 5.23
N ARG A 117 -14.55 27.68 5.63
CA ARG A 117 -15.17 26.37 5.91
C ARG A 117 -15.40 25.53 4.64
N LYS A 118 -15.41 26.18 3.47
CA LYS A 118 -15.63 25.52 2.18
C LYS A 118 -14.36 24.77 1.74
N GLY A 119 -14.37 23.45 1.92
CA GLY A 119 -13.24 22.57 1.56
C GLY A 119 -13.12 22.22 0.07
N SER A 120 -14.02 22.72 -0.77
CA SER A 120 -14.04 22.49 -2.22
C SER A 120 -14.37 23.77 -2.99
N TYR A 121 -13.81 23.90 -4.19
CA TYR A 121 -14.06 25.00 -5.10
C TYR A 121 -14.14 24.47 -6.54
N LEU A 122 -15.16 24.86 -7.31
CA LEU A 122 -15.41 24.39 -8.68
C LEU A 122 -15.37 22.85 -8.84
N GLY A 123 -15.83 22.11 -7.83
CA GLY A 123 -15.84 20.63 -7.84
C GLY A 123 -14.49 19.96 -7.54
N TYR A 124 -13.48 20.73 -7.18
CA TYR A 124 -12.15 20.26 -6.79
C TYR A 124 -11.94 20.38 -5.28
N ARG A 125 -11.05 19.56 -4.71
CA ARG A 125 -10.58 19.64 -3.31
C ARG A 125 -9.05 19.73 -3.24
N THR A 126 -8.54 20.47 -2.26
CA THR A 126 -7.09 20.50 -1.98
C THR A 126 -6.59 19.08 -1.71
N GLY A 127 -5.58 18.65 -2.47
CA GLY A 127 -5.00 17.30 -2.40
C GLY A 127 -5.48 16.35 -3.49
N ASP A 128 -6.48 16.72 -4.31
CA ASP A 128 -6.82 15.98 -5.53
C ASP A 128 -5.62 15.96 -6.49
N VAL A 129 -5.45 14.86 -7.21
CA VAL A 129 -4.42 14.72 -8.25
C VAL A 129 -5.03 15.08 -9.59
N VAL A 130 -4.41 16.04 -10.28
CA VAL A 130 -4.85 16.50 -11.60
C VAL A 130 -3.73 16.39 -12.62
N LYS A 131 -4.13 16.26 -13.89
CA LYS A 131 -3.28 16.51 -15.06
C LYS A 131 -3.79 17.78 -15.71
N ALA A 132 -2.92 18.77 -15.85
CA ALA A 132 -3.21 20.03 -16.49
C ALA A 132 -2.47 20.11 -17.83
N ILE A 133 -3.20 20.37 -18.91
CA ILE A 133 -2.64 20.52 -20.26
C ILE A 133 -2.85 21.98 -20.65
N THR A 134 -1.78 22.76 -20.59
CA THR A 134 -1.80 24.20 -20.91
C THR A 134 -0.97 24.48 -22.16
N PRO A 135 -1.17 25.62 -22.84
CA PRO A 135 -0.32 26.02 -23.96
C PRO A 135 1.17 26.13 -23.60
N LYS A 136 1.48 26.36 -22.31
CA LYS A 136 2.86 26.49 -21.79
C LYS A 136 3.49 25.15 -21.43
N GLY A 137 2.72 24.06 -21.43
CA GLY A 137 3.20 22.74 -21.07
C GLY A 137 2.18 21.90 -20.30
N THR A 138 2.57 20.65 -20.03
CA THR A 138 1.78 19.70 -19.26
C THR A 138 2.30 19.60 -17.83
N PHE A 139 1.40 19.73 -16.86
CA PHE A 139 1.71 19.63 -15.43
C PHE A 139 0.88 18.52 -14.80
N GLN A 140 1.47 17.75 -13.90
CA GLN A 140 0.75 16.72 -13.15
C GLN A 140 1.13 16.83 -11.69
N GLY A 141 0.14 16.77 -10.81
CA GLY A 141 0.40 16.80 -9.37
C GLY A 141 -0.83 17.04 -8.53
N ARG A 142 -0.61 17.14 -7.23
CA ARG A 142 -1.63 17.49 -6.25
C ARG A 142 -1.93 18.98 -6.32
N ILE A 143 -3.21 19.31 -6.26
CA ILE A 143 -3.64 20.71 -6.26
C ILE A 143 -3.73 21.29 -4.86
N ALA A 144 -3.42 22.57 -4.73
CA ALA A 144 -3.80 23.39 -3.59
C ALA A 144 -4.78 24.47 -4.05
N ILE A 145 -5.97 24.47 -3.45
CA ILE A 145 -6.98 25.47 -3.73
C ILE A 145 -6.61 26.75 -3.01
N ARG A 146 -6.56 27.84 -3.77
CA ARG A 146 -6.65 29.22 -3.30
C ARG A 146 -8.07 29.66 -3.67
N HIS A 147 -8.77 30.41 -2.83
CA HIS A 147 -10.16 30.83 -3.08
C HIS A 147 -10.26 31.88 -4.20
N ARG A 148 -9.79 31.50 -5.39
CA ARG A 148 -9.71 32.24 -6.66
C ARG A 148 -9.81 31.20 -7.79
N PRO A 149 -10.19 31.58 -9.02
CA PRO A 149 -10.31 30.65 -10.16
C PRO A 149 -8.95 30.19 -10.72
N SER A 150 -7.97 29.96 -9.86
CA SER A 150 -6.68 29.36 -10.21
C SER A 150 -6.18 28.47 -9.07
N PHE A 151 -5.80 27.24 -9.42
CA PHE A 151 -5.29 26.25 -8.48
C PHE A 151 -3.80 26.08 -8.64
N ARG A 152 -3.12 25.91 -7.51
CA ARG A 152 -1.68 25.68 -7.50
C ARG A 152 -1.40 24.21 -7.77
N VAL A 153 -0.67 23.91 -8.83
CA VAL A 153 -0.14 22.58 -9.15
C VAL A 153 1.38 22.68 -9.02
N GLY A 154 1.94 22.13 -7.94
CA GLY A 154 3.36 22.30 -7.62
C GLY A 154 3.71 23.78 -7.38
N LYS A 155 4.48 24.38 -8.30
CA LYS A 155 4.90 25.80 -8.23
C LYS A 155 4.09 26.73 -9.15
N VAL A 156 3.23 26.19 -10.02
CA VAL A 156 2.51 26.97 -11.04
C VAL A 156 1.04 27.08 -10.66
N ASP A 157 0.43 28.24 -10.88
CA ASP A 157 -1.00 28.45 -10.72
C ASP A 157 -1.68 28.31 -12.09
N ILE A 158 -2.66 27.42 -12.21
CA ILE A 158 -3.33 27.06 -13.47
C ILE A 158 -4.84 27.20 -13.33
N HIS A 159 -5.52 27.65 -14.39
CA HIS A 159 -6.97 27.77 -14.43
C HIS A 159 -7.63 26.38 -14.56
N PRO A 160 -8.72 26.09 -13.82
CA PRO A 160 -9.38 24.77 -13.82
C PRO A 160 -9.88 24.30 -15.19
N LYS A 161 -10.11 25.21 -16.14
CA LYS A 161 -10.44 24.89 -17.55
C LYS A 161 -9.42 23.95 -18.19
N TYR A 162 -8.14 24.06 -17.81
CA TYR A 162 -7.06 23.26 -18.37
C TYR A 162 -6.76 21.99 -17.56
N MET A 163 -7.56 21.69 -16.53
CA MET A 163 -7.31 20.59 -15.60
C MET A 163 -8.28 19.43 -15.80
N HIS A 164 -7.73 18.23 -15.70
CA HIS A 164 -8.48 16.98 -15.61
C HIS A 164 -8.11 16.26 -14.32
N ARG A 165 -9.12 15.95 -13.51
CA ARG A 165 -8.93 15.20 -12.26
C ARG A 165 -8.61 13.74 -12.57
N LEU A 166 -7.47 13.27 -12.10
CA LEU A 166 -7.05 11.87 -12.21
C LEU A 166 -7.47 11.06 -10.99
N HIS A 167 -7.31 11.63 -9.80
CA HIS A 167 -7.58 10.94 -8.55
C HIS A 167 -8.20 11.89 -7.53
N ARG A 168 -9.21 11.40 -6.81
CA ARG A 168 -9.79 12.13 -5.69
C ARG A 168 -8.92 11.93 -4.47
N ARG A 169 -8.83 12.96 -3.64
CA ARG A 169 -8.15 12.86 -2.37
C ARG A 169 -8.75 11.76 -1.48
N ASP A 170 -7.91 10.79 -1.11
CA ASP A 170 -8.23 9.63 -0.28
C ASP A 170 -7.43 9.59 1.04
N GLY A 171 -6.63 10.62 1.32
CA GLY A 171 -5.80 10.69 2.53
C GLY A 171 -4.44 10.02 2.39
N TYR A 172 -4.10 9.51 1.21
CA TYR A 172 -2.79 8.98 0.91
C TYR A 172 -2.02 9.91 -0.03
N GLU A 173 -0.70 9.78 0.02
CA GLU A 173 0.23 10.38 -0.90
C GLU A 173 0.95 9.29 -1.65
N TYR A 174 1.04 9.47 -2.96
CA TYR A 174 1.58 8.51 -3.91
C TYR A 174 2.85 9.06 -4.52
N SER A 175 3.95 8.35 -4.37
CA SER A 175 5.22 8.67 -5.02
C SER A 175 5.85 7.41 -5.58
N ARG A 176 6.68 7.56 -6.61
CA ARG A 176 7.51 6.47 -7.12
C ARG A 176 8.92 6.69 -6.60
N GLU A 177 9.59 5.61 -6.24
CA GLU A 177 11.02 5.65 -5.97
C GLU A 177 11.75 6.13 -7.24
N ARG A 178 12.61 7.14 -7.10
CA ARG A 178 13.43 7.60 -8.21
C ARG A 178 14.47 6.51 -8.46
N SER A 179 14.58 6.10 -9.72
CA SER A 179 15.69 5.25 -10.15
C SER A 179 16.97 6.03 -9.90
N ALA A 180 17.84 5.52 -9.04
CA ALA A 180 19.21 5.99 -8.95
C ALA A 180 19.92 5.77 -10.29
#